data_AF-A0A968WH09-F1
#
_entry.id   AF-A0A968WH09-F1
#
_cell.length_a   1.000
_cell.length_b   1.000
_cell.length_c   1.000
_cell.angle_alpha   90.00
_cell.angle_beta   90.00
_cell.angle_gamma   90.00
#
_symmetry.space_group_name_H-M   'P 1'
#
loop_
_entity.id
_entity.type
_entity.pdbx_description
1 polymer ?
#
loop_
_entity_poly.entity_id
_entity_poly.type
_entity_poly.pdbx_seq_one_letter_code
_entity_poly.pdbx_strand_id
1 'polypeptide(L)'
;MKKIVSLLFLIFSAAITFAQTSNEEQDLVMYDPLFWKDELKLSTVQAQEIKEINRKFYEKVVDAYQEKPDNTAEVKAKVQESLEDRSQRIWETLHTRQKRKLEKIVKESVAP
;
A
#
# COMPACT_ATOMS: atom_id res chain seq x y z
N MET A 1 -45.47 -26.01 10.41
CA MET A 1 -44.40 -26.16 9.40
C MET A 1 -44.19 -24.93 8.50
N LYS A 2 -45.15 -23.99 8.36
CA LYS A 2 -44.98 -22.79 7.51
C LYS A 2 -44.16 -21.63 8.13
N LYS A 3 -43.92 -21.62 9.45
CA LYS A 3 -43.20 -20.54 10.16
C LYS A 3 -41.69 -20.74 10.27
N ILE A 4 -41.19 -21.96 10.07
CA ILE A 4 -39.74 -22.26 10.17
C ILE A 4 -39.00 -21.83 8.89
N VAL A 5 -39.69 -21.89 7.74
CA VAL A 5 -39.12 -21.51 6.43
C VAL A 5 -38.80 -20.02 6.35
N SER A 6 -39.60 -19.14 7.00
CA SER A 6 -39.32 -17.70 7.04
C SER A 6 -38.14 -17.30 7.90
N LEU A 7 -37.77 -18.11 8.92
CA LEU A 7 -36.64 -17.78 9.79
C LEU A 7 -35.28 -18.08 9.13
N LEU A 8 -35.23 -19.08 8.25
CA LEU A 8 -34.02 -19.44 7.49
C LEU A 8 -33.68 -18.42 6.39
N PHE A 9 -34.68 -17.73 5.83
CA PHE A 9 -34.46 -16.70 4.81
C PHE A 9 -33.87 -15.38 5.37
N LEU A 10 -34.15 -15.07 6.64
CA LEU A 10 -33.60 -13.89 7.32
C LEU A 10 -32.11 -14.05 7.66
N ILE A 11 -31.65 -15.28 7.93
CA ILE A 11 -30.24 -15.55 8.24
C ILE A 11 -29.38 -15.48 6.96
N PHE A 12 -29.91 -15.89 5.81
CA PHE A 12 -29.17 -15.83 4.53
C PHE A 12 -28.94 -14.39 4.02
N SER A 13 -29.82 -13.45 4.39
CA SER A 13 -29.70 -12.05 3.99
C SER A 13 -28.61 -11.30 4.77
N ALA A 14 -28.30 -11.73 6.00
CA ALA A 14 -27.27 -11.11 6.84
C ALA A 14 -25.84 -11.58 6.53
N ALA A 15 -25.68 -12.70 5.80
CA ALA A 15 -24.38 -13.26 5.47
C ALA A 15 -23.70 -12.61 4.25
N ILE A 16 -24.43 -11.80 3.47
CA ILE A 16 -23.90 -11.20 2.22
C ILE A 16 -23.07 -9.94 2.50
N THR A 17 -23.23 -9.29 3.66
CA THR A 17 -22.52 -8.04 3.98
C THR A 17 -21.13 -8.20 4.59
N PHE A 18 -20.65 -9.43 4.84
CA PHE A 18 -19.31 -9.68 5.40
C PHE A 18 -18.33 -10.42 4.47
N ALA A 19 -18.66 -10.59 3.19
CA ALA A 19 -17.85 -11.37 2.23
C ALA A 19 -16.88 -10.53 1.37
N GLN A 20 -16.38 -9.39 1.86
CA GLN A 20 -15.28 -8.65 1.21
C GLN A 20 -14.25 -8.12 2.20
N THR A 21 -13.79 -8.97 3.11
CA THR A 21 -12.41 -8.89 3.59
C THR A 21 -11.56 -9.70 2.62
N SER A 22 -11.34 -9.15 1.43
CA SER A 22 -10.11 -9.50 0.75
C SER A 22 -8.99 -9.04 1.67
N ASN A 23 -8.25 -10.00 2.25
CA ASN A 23 -6.83 -9.81 2.48
C ASN A 23 -6.21 -9.56 1.10
N GLU A 24 -6.45 -8.37 0.53
CA GLU A 24 -5.52 -7.78 -0.41
C GLU A 24 -4.27 -7.58 0.44
N GLU A 25 -3.29 -8.48 0.30
CA GLU A 25 -1.90 -8.12 0.55
C GLU A 25 -1.75 -6.73 -0.08
N GLN A 26 -1.62 -5.68 0.74
CA GLN A 26 -1.42 -4.35 0.20
C GLN A 26 -0.13 -4.43 -0.60
N ASP A 27 -0.27 -4.41 -1.92
CA ASP A 27 0.86 -4.47 -2.83
C ASP A 27 1.83 -3.36 -2.43
N LEU A 28 3.04 -3.77 -2.02
CA LEU A 28 4.07 -2.86 -1.59
C LEU A 28 4.33 -1.85 -2.72
N VAL A 29 4.21 -0.56 -2.42
CA VAL A 29 4.50 0.54 -3.35
C VAL A 29 6.01 0.58 -3.57
N MET A 30 6.47 -0.29 -4.46
CA MET A 30 7.89 -0.47 -4.75
C MET A 30 8.48 0.77 -5.43
N TYR A 31 7.75 1.34 -6.38
CA TYR A 31 8.18 2.48 -7.19
C TYR A 31 7.70 3.80 -6.60
N ASP A 32 8.47 4.87 -6.78
CA ASP A 32 8.08 6.22 -6.36
C ASP A 32 6.95 6.76 -7.25
N PRO A 33 5.73 7.03 -6.72
CA PRO A 33 4.63 7.56 -7.53
C PRO A 33 4.90 8.92 -8.16
N LEU A 34 5.94 9.65 -7.70
CA LEU A 34 6.35 10.91 -8.31
C LEU A 34 6.81 10.74 -9.77
N PHE A 35 7.23 9.54 -10.20
CA PHE A 35 7.52 9.24 -11.60
C PHE A 35 6.29 9.38 -12.50
N TRP A 36 5.09 9.14 -11.94
CA TRP A 36 3.81 9.22 -12.64
C TRP A 36 2.92 10.32 -12.09
N LYS A 37 3.53 11.42 -11.60
CA LYS A 37 2.80 12.52 -10.96
C LYS A 37 1.68 13.08 -11.84
N ASP A 38 1.89 13.12 -13.16
CA ASP A 38 0.98 13.73 -14.12
C ASP A 38 -0.15 12.76 -14.46
N GLU A 39 0.16 11.47 -14.62
CA GLU A 39 -0.80 10.39 -14.87
C GLU A 39 -1.69 10.10 -13.65
N LEU A 40 -1.12 10.21 -12.44
CA LEU A 40 -1.83 10.10 -11.16
C LEU A 40 -2.52 11.41 -10.77
N LYS A 41 -2.23 12.51 -11.46
CA LYS A 41 -2.75 13.85 -11.17
C LYS A 41 -2.54 14.21 -9.70
N LEU A 42 -1.33 13.98 -9.19
CA LEU A 42 -1.00 14.30 -7.81
C LEU A 42 -1.14 15.80 -7.59
N SER A 43 -1.86 16.20 -6.54
CA SER A 43 -1.85 17.60 -6.11
C SER A 43 -0.46 18.01 -5.64
N THR A 44 -0.17 19.31 -5.64
CA THR A 44 1.10 19.84 -5.10
C THR A 44 1.35 19.38 -3.66
N VAL A 45 0.29 19.32 -2.85
CA VAL A 45 0.36 18.88 -1.44
C VAL A 45 0.74 17.39 -1.37
N GLN A 46 0.04 16.53 -2.11
CA GLN A 46 0.36 15.10 -2.16
C GLN A 46 1.79 14.85 -2.66
N ALA A 47 2.22 15.57 -3.69
CA ALA A 47 3.56 15.44 -4.24
C ALA A 47 4.65 15.86 -3.24
N GLN A 48 4.42 16.94 -2.48
CA GLN A 48 5.31 17.37 -1.42
C GLN A 48 5.37 16.36 -0.27
N GLU A 49 4.22 15.80 0.12
CA GLU A 49 4.14 14.79 1.17
C GLU A 49 4.85 13.49 0.78
N ILE A 50 4.63 12.98 -0.44
CA ILE A 50 5.33 11.80 -0.95
C ILE A 50 6.84 12.04 -1.02
N LYS A 51 7.27 13.23 -1.45
CA LYS A 51 8.70 13.60 -1.46
C LYS A 51 9.31 13.55 -0.07
N GLU A 52 8.59 14.05 0.94
CA GLU A 52 9.04 14.01 2.33
C GLU A 52 9.07 12.57 2.89
N ILE A 53 8.08 11.73 2.55
CA ILE A 53 8.08 10.31 2.92
C ILE A 53 9.31 9.61 2.33
N ASN A 54 9.60 9.83 1.03
CA ASN A 54 10.77 9.26 0.37
C ASN A 54 12.08 9.76 0.99
N ARG A 55 12.21 11.06 1.29
CA ARG A 55 13.40 11.61 1.96
C ARG A 55 13.69 10.89 3.27
N LYS A 56 12.68 10.76 4.14
CA LYS A 56 12.81 10.08 5.44
C LYS A 56 13.18 8.60 5.28
N PHE A 57 12.63 7.92 4.27
CA PHE A 57 13.01 6.56 3.96
C PHE A 57 14.50 6.45 3.63
N TYR A 58 15.01 7.28 2.72
CA TYR A 58 16.43 7.24 2.35
C TYR A 58 17.36 7.59 3.51
N GLU A 59 16.95 8.51 4.39
CA GLU A 59 17.67 8.79 5.65
C GLU A 59 17.76 7.53 6.53
N LYS A 60 16.63 6.85 6.79
CA LYS A 60 16.63 5.58 7.55
C LYS A 60 17.51 4.50 6.91
N VAL A 61 17.53 4.42 5.58
CA VAL A 61 18.40 3.47 4.86
C VAL A 61 19.87 3.79 5.13
N VAL A 62 20.27 5.06 5.00
CA VAL A 62 21.65 5.50 5.26
C VAL A 62 22.02 5.22 6.73
N ASP A 63 21.15 5.56 7.67
CA ASP A 63 21.37 5.35 9.10
C ASP A 63 21.56 3.85 9.42
N ALA A 64 20.73 2.98 8.83
CA ALA A 64 20.86 1.54 9.01
C ALA A 64 22.24 1.02 8.57
N TYR A 65 22.75 1.47 7.42
CA TYR A 65 24.08 1.12 6.96
C TYR A 65 25.19 1.69 7.85
N GLN A 66 25.03 2.90 8.39
CA GLN A 66 26.04 3.56 9.24
C GLN A 66 26.13 2.93 10.63
N GLU A 67 25.00 2.50 11.22
CA GLU A 67 24.97 1.89 12.56
C GLU A 67 25.61 0.50 12.59
N LYS A 68 25.45 -0.28 11.52
CA LYS A 68 25.80 -1.71 11.47
C LYS A 68 26.38 -2.13 10.10
N PRO A 69 27.47 -1.51 9.62
CA PRO A 69 27.97 -1.71 8.26
C PRO A 69 28.32 -3.18 7.94
N ASP A 70 28.76 -3.94 8.94
CA ASP A 70 29.19 -5.34 8.75
C ASP A 70 28.07 -6.37 9.01
N ASN A 71 26.90 -5.94 9.50
CA ASN A 71 25.76 -6.83 9.77
C ASN A 71 24.68 -6.70 8.69
N THR A 72 24.99 -7.22 7.50
CA THR A 72 24.11 -7.16 6.32
C THR A 72 22.70 -7.68 6.59
N ALA A 73 22.54 -8.69 7.44
CA ALA A 73 21.23 -9.26 7.76
C ALA A 73 20.36 -8.27 8.55
N GLU A 74 20.93 -7.61 9.57
CA GLU A 74 20.23 -6.60 10.36
C GLU A 74 19.93 -5.34 9.53
N VAL A 75 20.88 -4.89 8.71
CA VAL A 75 20.68 -3.77 7.78
C VAL A 75 19.52 -4.09 6.83
N LYS A 76 19.51 -5.27 6.22
CA LYS A 76 18.43 -5.70 5.33
C LYS A 76 17.07 -5.69 6.03
N ALA A 77 17.00 -6.18 7.27
CA ALA A 77 15.76 -6.17 8.05
C ALA A 77 15.25 -4.75 8.32
N LYS A 78 16.12 -3.83 8.76
CA LYS A 78 15.77 -2.41 8.99
C LYS A 78 15.33 -1.70 7.70
N VAL A 79 16.01 -1.97 6.59
CA VAL A 79 15.64 -1.41 5.28
C VAL A 79 14.28 -1.93 4.82
N GLN A 80 14.00 -3.22 5.02
CA GLN A 80 12.70 -3.82 4.68
C GLN A 80 11.57 -3.20 5.51
N GLU A 81 11.75 -3.08 6.83
CA GLU A 81 10.77 -2.41 7.71
C GLU A 81 10.53 -0.96 7.26
N SER A 82 11.61 -0.23 6.94
CA SER A 82 11.51 1.15 6.45
C SER A 82 10.80 1.25 5.10
N LEU A 83 10.94 0.25 4.23
CA LEU A 83 10.28 0.17 2.93
C LEU A 83 8.77 -0.09 3.09
N GLU A 84 8.38 -0.96 4.02
CA GLU A 84 6.99 -1.23 4.35
C GLU A 84 6.29 0.02 4.92
N ASP A 85 6.92 0.69 5.89
CA ASP A 85 6.44 1.98 6.43
C ASP A 85 6.28 3.04 5.33
N ARG A 86 7.31 3.21 4.49
CA ARG A 86 7.28 4.12 3.35
C ARG A 86 6.10 3.80 2.43
N SER A 87 5.96 2.53 2.05
CA SER A 87 4.92 2.07 1.15
C SER A 87 3.52 2.38 1.69
N GLN A 88 3.26 2.00 2.95
CA GLN A 88 1.97 2.24 3.59
C GLN A 88 1.65 3.74 3.62
N ARG A 89 2.60 4.58 4.02
CA ARG A 89 2.38 6.03 4.12
C ARG A 89 2.11 6.67 2.76
N ILE A 90 2.86 6.27 1.73
CA ILE A 90 2.58 6.71 0.36
C ILE A 90 1.18 6.26 -0.07
N TRP A 91 0.82 5.02 0.21
CA TRP A 91 -0.50 4.48 -0.11
C TRP A 91 -1.60 5.31 0.55
N GLU A 92 -1.46 5.68 1.82
CA GLU A 92 -2.41 6.51 2.56
C GLU A 92 -2.55 7.93 2.00
N THR A 93 -1.48 8.51 1.44
CA THR A 93 -1.52 9.83 0.77
C THR A 93 -2.37 9.83 -0.52
N LEU A 94 -2.56 8.66 -1.16
CA LEU A 94 -3.28 8.54 -2.41
C LEU A 94 -4.79 8.34 -2.22
N HIS A 95 -5.58 8.98 -3.08
CA HIS A 95 -7.01 8.70 -3.17
C HIS A 95 -7.29 7.33 -3.82
N THR A 96 -8.45 6.74 -3.55
CA THR A 96 -8.86 5.42 -4.08
C THR A 96 -8.70 5.30 -5.61
N ARG A 97 -8.99 6.37 -6.36
CA ARG A 97 -8.81 6.37 -7.82
C ARG A 97 -7.33 6.35 -8.23
N GLN A 98 -6.48 7.04 -7.47
CA GLN A 98 -5.03 7.10 -7.71
C GLN A 98 -4.38 5.76 -7.36
N LYS A 99 -4.80 5.12 -6.26
CA LYS A 99 -4.38 3.75 -5.87
C LYS A 99 -4.58 2.75 -7.00
N ARG A 100 -5.83 2.65 -7.50
CA ARG A 100 -6.17 1.77 -8.64
C ARG A 100 -5.39 2.11 -9.92
N LYS A 101 -5.13 3.39 -10.16
CA LYS A 101 -4.35 3.83 -11.33
C LYS A 101 -2.87 3.47 -11.17
N LEU A 102 -2.31 3.61 -9.97
CA LEU A 102 -0.94 3.23 -9.65
C LEU A 102 -0.74 1.72 -9.82
N GLU A 103 -1.61 0.89 -9.25
CA GLU A 103 -1.59 -0.57 -9.44
C GLU A 103 -1.58 -0.93 -10.93
N LYS A 104 -2.45 -0.28 -11.72
CA LYS A 104 -2.51 -0.48 -13.16
C LYS A 104 -1.20 -0.09 -13.85
N ILE A 105 -0.66 1.09 -13.57
CA ILE A 105 0.60 1.56 -14.15
C ILE A 105 1.74 0.59 -13.80
N VAL A 106 1.85 0.17 -12.54
CA VAL A 106 2.89 -0.76 -12.09
C VAL A 106 2.77 -2.10 -12.81
N LYS A 107 1.55 -2.66 -12.90
CA LYS A 107 1.30 -3.90 -13.61
C LYS A 107 1.65 -3.82 -15.11
N GLU A 108 1.36 -2.68 -15.74
CA GLU A 108 1.69 -2.44 -17.15
C GLU A 108 3.18 -2.17 -17.38
N SER A 109 3.88 -1.59 -16.39
CA SER A 109 5.31 -1.25 -16.48
C SER A 109 6.23 -2.44 -16.16
N VAL A 110 5.72 -3.45 -15.46
CA VAL A 110 6.46 -4.67 -15.04
C VAL A 110 6.08 -5.89 -15.90
N ALA A 111 5.19 -5.74 -16.87
CA ALA A 111 4.88 -6.81 -17.82
C ALA A 111 6.09 -7.09 -18.75
N PRO A 112 6.50 -8.35 -18.93
CA PRO A 112 7.63 -8.74 -19.79
C PRO A 112 7.38 -8.48 -21.28
#